data_AF-A0A2P5ENM8-F1
#
_entry.id   AF-A0A2P5ENM8-F1
#
_cell.length_a   1.000
_cell.length_b   1.000
_cell.length_c   1.000
_cell.angle_alpha   90.00
_cell.angle_beta   90.00
_cell.angle_gamma   90.00
#
_symmetry.space_group_name_H-M   'P 1'
#
loop_
_entity.id
_entity.type
_entity.pdbx_description
1 polymer ?
#
loop_
_entity_poly.entity_id
_entity_poly.type
_entity_poly.pdbx_seq_one_letter_code
_entity_poly.pdbx_strand_id
1 'polypeptide(L)'
;MSDGALTVLDGTHLAALHVTLPESDAALTGAQVLDLADSAVSSSLFALSPPQTLRSSALQRINIPNDDVFRRTELAPQQASQTIKLYIAAIADVLKADDPIAVAILDGKTISIYLEDEDDFAMIAENLFTELDAEDKGKIKKSEIRNALVHMGVEMGVPPISEFPQLNSILKKHGAEGEEELGQGQFALLLQNVLQELAEALAEKHCVLIQNIKIGNGSKLRKLLADVKQVNNVIEKILQEKNGEKHSSRIVELVQSFLEKNGLEFGLPPSEANEGVALLYNLVFSDTENKKTASEVDRDELFITVKEILEKFAELLEASPVYYDLGN
;
A
#
# COMPACT_ATOMS: atom_id res chain seq x y z
N MET A 1 -0.87 17.72 6.15
CA MET A 1 -0.75 16.31 5.76
C MET A 1 -0.15 15.56 6.93
N SER A 2 -0.95 15.27 7.96
CA SER A 2 -0.56 14.33 8.99
C SER A 2 -0.69 12.95 8.37
N ASP A 3 0.42 12.34 7.96
CA ASP A 3 0.44 10.93 7.55
C ASP A 3 -0.08 10.10 8.72
N GLY A 4 -1.38 9.78 8.68
CA GLY A 4 -2.03 8.93 9.64
C GLY A 4 -1.41 7.53 9.55
N ALA A 5 -0.44 7.26 10.42
CA ALA A 5 0.12 5.95 10.77
C ALA A 5 0.22 4.91 9.63
N LEU A 6 0.65 5.33 8.43
CA LEU A 6 0.89 4.42 7.32
C LEU A 6 2.14 3.59 7.63
N THR A 7 1.97 2.28 7.75
CA THR A 7 3.05 1.32 7.97
C THR A 7 3.29 0.54 6.70
N VAL A 8 4.55 0.43 6.28
CA VAL A 8 4.93 -0.36 5.09
C VAL A 8 5.33 -1.76 5.51
N LEU A 9 4.65 -2.76 4.97
CA LEU A 9 5.00 -4.17 5.14
C LEU A 9 5.91 -4.60 3.99
N ASP A 10 7.21 -4.52 4.22
CA ASP A 10 8.28 -4.85 3.25
C ASP A 10 8.81 -6.29 3.38
N GLY A 11 8.18 -7.11 4.23
CA GLY A 11 8.53 -8.51 4.44
C GLY A 11 9.78 -8.75 5.31
N THR A 12 10.43 -7.71 5.84
CA THR A 12 11.62 -7.86 6.71
C THR A 12 11.38 -8.76 7.91
N HIS A 13 10.20 -8.64 8.53
CA HIS A 13 9.80 -9.45 9.69
C HIS A 13 9.49 -10.92 9.34
N LEU A 14 9.27 -11.25 8.07
CA LEU A 14 8.91 -12.61 7.64
C LEU A 14 10.12 -13.54 7.50
N ALA A 15 11.29 -12.99 7.16
CA ALA A 15 12.50 -13.78 6.89
C ALA A 15 13.02 -14.56 8.12
N ALA A 16 12.66 -14.15 9.33
CA ALA A 16 13.07 -14.78 10.58
C ALA A 16 12.06 -15.80 11.15
N LEU A 17 10.90 -15.97 10.51
CA LEU A 17 9.80 -16.78 11.04
C LEU A 17 10.15 -18.27 11.11
N HIS A 18 9.91 -18.84 12.29
CA HIS A 18 10.00 -20.28 12.52
C HIS A 18 8.59 -20.83 12.74
N VAL A 19 8.08 -21.58 11.76
CA VAL A 19 6.80 -22.29 11.89
C VAL A 19 7.05 -23.66 12.49
N THR A 20 6.43 -23.91 13.64
CA THR A 20 6.45 -25.22 14.28
C THR A 20 5.38 -26.11 13.63
N LEU A 21 5.77 -27.30 13.19
CA LEU A 21 4.82 -28.28 12.68
C LEU A 21 4.05 -28.93 13.84
N PRO A 22 2.80 -29.38 13.62
CA PRO A 22 2.09 -30.18 14.60
C PRO A 22 2.92 -31.42 14.98
N GLU A 23 2.94 -31.80 16.26
CA GLU A 23 3.59 -33.03 16.73
C GLU A 23 2.83 -34.26 16.23
N SER A 24 3.02 -34.59 14.95
CA SER A 24 2.48 -35.79 14.32
C SER A 24 3.44 -36.23 13.23
N ASP A 25 3.85 -37.50 13.25
CA ASP A 25 4.66 -38.14 12.19
C ASP A 25 3.88 -38.34 10.88
N ALA A 26 2.64 -37.85 10.79
CA ALA A 26 1.81 -37.96 9.61
C ALA A 26 2.29 -37.04 8.48
N ALA A 27 2.19 -37.54 7.25
CA ALA A 27 2.38 -36.72 6.06
C ALA A 27 1.33 -35.59 6.02
N LEU A 28 1.76 -34.40 5.63
CA LEU A 28 0.89 -33.23 5.48
C LEU A 28 0.57 -33.01 4.01
N THR A 29 -0.65 -32.61 3.70
CA THR A 29 -0.98 -32.21 2.32
C THR A 29 -0.40 -30.84 2.02
N GLY A 30 -0.12 -30.55 0.74
CA GLY A 30 0.32 -29.23 0.30
C GLY A 30 -0.64 -28.12 0.74
N ALA A 31 -1.94 -28.40 0.79
CA ALA A 31 -2.94 -27.45 1.32
C ALA A 31 -2.67 -27.12 2.80
N GLN A 32 -2.49 -28.14 3.66
CA GLN A 32 -2.18 -27.92 5.08
C GLN A 32 -0.87 -27.16 5.28
N VAL A 33 0.13 -27.44 4.45
CA VAL A 33 1.43 -26.76 4.46
C VAL A 33 1.28 -25.27 4.11
N LEU A 34 0.52 -24.94 3.06
CA LEU A 34 0.25 -23.55 2.68
C LEU A 34 -0.62 -22.84 3.72
N ASP A 35 -1.64 -23.49 4.28
CA ASP A 35 -2.52 -22.88 5.28
C ASP A 35 -1.74 -22.56 6.58
N LEU A 36 -0.83 -23.43 7.00
CA LEU A 36 0.08 -23.18 8.13
C LEU A 36 1.00 -21.99 7.86
N ALA A 37 1.58 -21.93 6.65
CA ALA A 37 2.46 -20.85 6.26
C ALA A 37 1.70 -19.51 6.15
N ASP A 38 0.54 -19.49 5.49
CA ASP A 38 -0.33 -18.32 5.38
C ASP A 38 -0.79 -17.84 6.76
N SER A 39 -1.10 -18.75 7.69
CA SER A 39 -1.46 -18.40 9.07
C SER A 39 -0.29 -17.76 9.83
N ALA A 40 0.93 -18.28 9.65
CA ALA A 40 2.14 -17.73 10.27
C ALA A 40 2.51 -16.36 9.69
N VAL A 41 2.41 -16.20 8.37
CA VAL A 41 2.59 -14.93 7.68
C VAL A 41 1.55 -13.93 8.16
N SER A 42 0.27 -14.33 8.22
CA SER A 42 -0.82 -13.48 8.68
C SER A 42 -0.60 -13.00 10.11
N SER A 43 -0.22 -13.90 11.02
CA SER A 43 0.10 -13.55 12.41
C SER A 43 1.22 -12.51 12.51
N SER A 44 2.17 -12.54 11.56
CA SER A 44 3.31 -11.63 11.52
C SER A 44 3.03 -10.33 10.78
N LEU A 45 1.97 -10.30 9.96
CA LEU A 45 1.46 -9.14 9.25
C LEU A 45 0.17 -8.62 9.91
N PHE A 46 0.14 -8.61 11.25
CA PHE A 46 -0.97 -8.07 12.05
C PHE A 46 -2.36 -8.68 11.74
N ALA A 47 -2.40 -10.00 11.57
CA ALA A 47 -3.59 -10.78 11.20
C ALA A 47 -4.16 -10.46 9.80
N LEU A 48 -3.41 -9.76 8.94
CA LEU A 48 -3.79 -9.59 7.54
C LEU A 48 -3.60 -10.89 6.78
N SER A 49 -4.62 -11.27 6.01
CA SER A 49 -4.48 -12.39 5.07
C SER A 49 -3.65 -11.95 3.87
N PRO A 50 -2.60 -12.71 3.47
CA PRO A 50 -1.79 -12.34 2.31
C PRO A 50 -2.67 -12.31 1.04
N PRO A 51 -2.57 -11.25 0.20
CA PRO A 51 -3.33 -11.15 -1.05
C PRO A 51 -3.05 -12.33 -2.00
N GLN A 52 -4.02 -12.69 -2.84
CA GLN A 52 -3.87 -13.81 -3.79
C GLN A 52 -2.72 -13.60 -4.79
N THR A 53 -2.46 -12.36 -5.20
CA THR A 53 -1.33 -11.99 -6.07
C THR A 53 0.02 -12.29 -5.43
N LEU A 54 0.13 -12.04 -4.12
CA LEU A 54 1.33 -12.32 -3.33
C LEU A 54 1.55 -13.82 -3.19
N ARG A 55 0.50 -14.60 -2.86
CA ARG A 55 0.57 -16.07 -2.78
C ARG A 55 1.00 -16.68 -4.12
N SER A 56 0.37 -16.24 -5.20
CA SER A 56 0.65 -16.74 -6.55
C SER A 56 2.10 -16.46 -6.97
N SER A 57 2.58 -15.24 -6.71
CA SER A 57 3.97 -14.85 -6.99
C SER A 57 4.98 -15.66 -6.17
N ALA A 58 4.68 -15.91 -4.89
CA ALA A 58 5.51 -16.73 -4.03
C ALA A 58 5.59 -18.19 -4.50
N LEU A 59 4.45 -18.79 -4.89
CA LEU A 59 4.40 -20.15 -5.44
C LEU A 59 5.22 -20.30 -6.73
N GLN A 60 5.15 -19.32 -7.62
CA GLN A 60 5.95 -19.30 -8.85
C GLN A 60 7.46 -19.31 -8.55
N ARG A 61 7.90 -18.53 -7.55
CA ARG A 61 9.32 -18.44 -7.18
C ARG A 61 9.88 -19.73 -6.59
N ILE A 62 9.05 -20.53 -5.93
CA ILE A 62 9.45 -21.86 -5.42
C ILE A 62 9.23 -22.98 -6.44
N ASN A 63 9.02 -22.64 -7.72
CA ASN A 63 8.79 -23.57 -8.83
C ASN A 63 7.60 -24.52 -8.60
N ILE A 64 6.51 -24.00 -8.04
CA ILE A 64 5.23 -24.71 -7.95
C ILE A 64 4.29 -24.11 -9.02
N PRO A 65 4.28 -24.67 -10.24
CA PRO A 65 3.52 -24.12 -11.36
C PRO A 65 2.02 -24.45 -11.31
N ASN A 66 1.61 -25.44 -10.51
CA ASN A 66 0.22 -25.88 -10.41
C ASN A 66 -0.22 -26.02 -8.96
N ASP A 67 -0.84 -24.96 -8.43
CA ASP A 67 -1.34 -24.89 -7.05
C ASP A 67 -2.32 -26.04 -6.75
N ASP A 68 -3.24 -26.35 -7.66
CA ASP A 68 -4.25 -27.40 -7.47
C ASP A 68 -3.63 -28.79 -7.33
N VAL A 69 -2.56 -29.08 -8.06
CA VAL A 69 -1.86 -30.37 -7.96
C VAL A 69 -1.04 -30.41 -6.67
N PHE A 70 -0.34 -29.32 -6.35
CA PHE A 70 0.47 -29.23 -5.14
C PHE A 70 -0.37 -29.37 -3.87
N ARG A 71 -1.52 -28.71 -3.80
CA ARG A 71 -2.44 -28.77 -2.64
C ARG A 71 -2.85 -30.19 -2.25
N ARG A 72 -2.91 -31.11 -3.22
CA ARG A 72 -3.27 -32.52 -3.03
C ARG A 72 -2.07 -33.46 -2.79
N THR A 73 -0.86 -32.95 -2.88
CA THR A 73 0.36 -33.74 -2.73
C THR A 73 0.67 -33.96 -1.25
N GLU A 74 0.98 -35.19 -0.86
CA GLU A 74 1.44 -35.50 0.50
C GLU A 74 2.95 -35.26 0.61
N LEU A 75 3.34 -34.53 1.66
CA LEU A 75 4.70 -34.14 1.95
C LEU A 75 5.12 -34.77 3.27
N ALA A 76 6.30 -35.39 3.27
CA ALA A 76 6.92 -35.82 4.50
C ALA A 76 7.19 -34.60 5.41
N PRO A 77 7.19 -34.73 6.74
CA PRO A 77 7.34 -33.60 7.67
C PRO A 77 8.54 -32.70 7.39
N GLN A 78 9.67 -33.28 6.99
CA GLN A 78 10.89 -32.54 6.63
C GLN A 78 10.70 -31.70 5.34
N GLN A 79 10.06 -32.28 4.32
CA GLN A 79 9.75 -31.57 3.08
C GLN A 79 8.72 -30.48 3.33
N ALA A 80 7.68 -30.75 4.11
CA ALA A 80 6.70 -29.77 4.54
C ALA A 80 7.37 -28.57 5.24
N SER A 81 8.24 -28.82 6.23
CA SER A 81 8.97 -27.75 6.93
C SER A 81 9.83 -26.91 5.97
N GLN A 82 10.54 -27.57 5.04
CA GLN A 82 11.35 -26.87 4.07
C GLN A 82 10.50 -26.04 3.10
N THR A 83 9.37 -26.56 2.63
CA THR A 83 8.46 -25.83 1.76
C THR A 83 7.85 -24.63 2.45
N ILE A 84 7.46 -24.72 3.73
CA ILE A 84 6.99 -23.56 4.51
C ILE A 84 8.07 -22.47 4.53
N LYS A 85 9.31 -22.83 4.86
CA LYS A 85 10.43 -21.86 4.90
C LYS A 85 10.65 -21.19 3.55
N LEU A 86 10.68 -21.96 2.47
CA LEU A 86 10.87 -21.44 1.12
C LEU A 86 9.72 -20.53 0.69
N TYR A 87 8.47 -20.91 1.01
CA TYR A 87 7.30 -20.12 0.67
C TYR A 87 7.24 -18.80 1.45
N ILE A 88 7.51 -18.81 2.76
CA ILE A 88 7.57 -17.59 3.58
C ILE A 88 8.69 -16.67 3.09
N ALA A 89 9.88 -17.22 2.79
CA ALA A 89 10.98 -16.45 2.22
C ALA A 89 10.60 -15.86 0.85
N ALA A 90 9.92 -16.62 -0.01
CA ALA A 90 9.44 -16.13 -1.29
C ALA A 90 8.43 -14.97 -1.13
N ILE A 91 7.50 -15.07 -0.17
CA ILE A 91 6.59 -13.97 0.18
C ILE A 91 7.38 -12.74 0.63
N ALA A 92 8.34 -12.92 1.55
CA ALA A 92 9.18 -11.83 2.04
C ALA A 92 9.91 -11.12 0.89
N ASP A 93 10.49 -11.90 -0.02
CA ASP A 93 11.18 -11.38 -1.20
C ASP A 93 10.22 -10.69 -2.18
N VAL A 94 8.94 -11.07 -2.26
CA VAL A 94 7.96 -10.40 -3.14
C VAL A 94 7.60 -9.06 -2.53
N LEU A 95 7.29 -9.02 -1.23
CA LEU A 95 6.98 -7.78 -0.51
C LEU A 95 8.14 -6.79 -0.57
N LYS A 96 9.37 -7.28 -0.37
CA LYS A 96 10.56 -6.42 -0.37
C LYS A 96 10.83 -5.79 -1.73
N ALA A 97 10.59 -6.54 -2.79
CA ALA A 97 11.26 -6.27 -4.06
C ALA A 97 10.33 -6.12 -5.25
N ASP A 98 9.05 -6.47 -5.13
CA ASP A 98 8.06 -6.33 -6.20
C ASP A 98 6.84 -5.53 -5.77
N ASP A 99 6.25 -5.82 -4.60
CA ASP A 99 4.97 -5.24 -4.21
C ASP A 99 4.84 -5.10 -2.69
N PRO A 100 5.52 -4.11 -2.07
CA PRO A 100 5.32 -3.80 -0.66
C PRO A 100 3.88 -3.34 -0.43
N ILE A 101 3.31 -3.71 0.72
CA ILE A 101 1.91 -3.40 1.05
C ILE A 101 1.90 -2.27 2.08
N ALA A 102 1.18 -1.21 1.77
CA ALA A 102 0.91 -0.13 2.71
C ALA A 102 -0.31 -0.48 3.57
N VAL A 103 -0.20 -0.34 4.88
CA VAL A 103 -1.30 -0.63 5.81
C VAL A 103 -1.49 0.52 6.79
N ALA A 104 -2.73 0.80 7.15
CA ALA A 104 -3.05 1.69 8.28
C ALA A 104 -3.28 0.83 9.51
N ILE A 105 -2.54 1.10 10.59
CA ILE A 105 -2.73 0.44 11.88
C ILE A 105 -3.45 1.41 12.80
N LEU A 106 -4.71 1.12 13.07
CA LEU A 106 -5.57 1.92 13.94
C LEU A 106 -5.56 1.30 15.34
N ASP A 107 -4.80 1.90 16.24
CA ASP A 107 -4.59 1.44 17.62
C ASP A 107 -5.19 2.39 18.67
N GLY A 108 -5.98 3.38 18.22
CA GLY A 108 -6.63 4.38 19.06
C GLY A 108 -5.77 5.60 19.38
N LYS A 109 -4.45 5.57 19.18
CA LYS A 109 -3.57 6.70 19.56
C LYS A 109 -3.86 7.97 18.79
N THR A 110 -4.11 7.86 17.48
CA THR A 110 -4.48 9.03 16.66
C THR A 110 -5.73 9.72 17.19
N ILE A 111 -6.74 8.94 17.58
CA ILE A 111 -7.97 9.47 18.20
C ILE A 111 -7.64 10.10 19.55
N SER A 112 -6.83 9.43 20.39
CA SER A 112 -6.43 9.96 21.69
C SER A 112 -5.73 11.32 21.58
N ILE A 113 -4.84 11.51 20.59
CA ILE A 113 -4.16 12.79 20.35
C ILE A 113 -5.18 13.92 20.13
N TYR A 114 -6.21 13.68 19.31
CA TYR A 114 -7.26 14.69 19.09
C TYR A 114 -8.14 14.94 20.32
N LEU A 115 -8.22 14.00 21.25
CA LEU A 115 -8.98 14.14 22.50
C LEU A 115 -8.17 14.74 23.65
N GLU A 116 -6.84 14.80 23.54
CA GLU A 116 -5.94 15.31 24.57
C GLU A 116 -6.01 16.84 24.72
N ASP A 117 -6.21 17.56 23.60
CA ASP A 117 -6.38 19.01 23.58
C ASP A 117 -7.86 19.37 23.31
N GLU A 118 -8.48 20.07 24.27
CA GLU A 118 -9.88 20.47 24.21
C GLU A 118 -10.17 21.45 23.06
N ASP A 119 -9.22 22.32 22.74
CA ASP A 119 -9.37 23.31 21.66
C ASP A 119 -9.28 22.62 20.28
N ASP A 120 -8.36 21.67 20.11
CA ASP A 120 -8.25 20.87 18.88
C ASP A 120 -9.51 20.02 18.66
N PHE A 121 -9.99 19.36 19.71
CA PHE A 121 -11.23 18.59 19.64
C PHE A 121 -12.43 19.48 19.30
N ALA A 122 -12.56 20.63 19.97
CA ALA A 122 -13.66 21.56 19.76
C ALA A 122 -13.70 22.04 18.29
N MET A 123 -12.54 22.36 17.72
CA MET A 123 -12.42 22.75 16.31
C MET A 123 -12.86 21.63 15.35
N ILE A 124 -12.44 20.38 15.61
CA ILE A 124 -12.86 19.23 14.80
C ILE A 124 -14.37 19.01 14.89
N ALA A 125 -14.91 19.03 16.11
CA ALA A 125 -16.35 18.82 16.34
C ALA A 125 -17.20 19.94 15.71
N GLU A 126 -16.73 21.19 15.76
CA GLU A 126 -17.39 22.32 15.11
C GLU A 126 -17.38 22.19 13.58
N ASN A 127 -16.23 21.84 12.98
CA ASN A 127 -16.12 21.63 11.53
C ASN A 127 -17.06 20.50 11.07
N LEU A 128 -17.04 19.35 11.76
CA LEU A 128 -17.93 18.23 11.47
C LEU A 128 -19.41 18.60 11.61
N PHE A 129 -19.77 19.34 12.68
CA PHE A 129 -21.15 19.78 12.89
C PHE A 129 -21.61 20.69 11.74
N THR A 130 -20.78 21.64 11.35
CA THR A 130 -21.10 22.60 10.27
C THR A 130 -21.26 21.91 8.92
N GLU A 131 -20.42 20.91 8.63
CA GLU A 131 -20.53 20.10 7.41
C GLU A 131 -21.82 19.26 7.39
N LEU A 132 -22.21 18.70 8.54
CA LEU A 132 -23.40 17.86 8.66
C LEU A 132 -24.70 18.67 8.75
N ASP A 133 -24.67 19.87 9.32
CA ASP A 133 -25.79 20.82 9.33
C ASP A 133 -25.82 21.67 8.06
N ALA A 134 -25.84 21.01 6.89
CA ALA A 134 -25.78 21.67 5.59
C ALA A 134 -26.95 22.65 5.33
N GLU A 135 -28.05 22.52 6.07
CA GLU A 135 -29.21 23.41 6.00
C GLU A 135 -29.18 24.55 7.03
N ASP A 136 -28.12 24.65 7.84
CA ASP A 136 -27.90 25.67 8.88
C ASP A 136 -29.09 25.81 9.84
N LYS A 137 -29.60 24.66 10.32
CA LYS A 137 -30.74 24.62 11.25
C LYS A 137 -30.30 24.88 12.70
N GLY A 138 -29.00 24.84 12.97
CA GLY A 138 -28.39 24.84 14.29
C GLY A 138 -28.56 23.51 15.04
N LYS A 139 -29.01 22.46 14.34
CA LYS A 139 -29.35 21.15 14.92
C LYS A 139 -29.23 20.02 13.91
N ILE A 140 -28.66 18.90 14.36
CA ILE A 140 -28.55 17.66 13.58
C ILE A 140 -29.02 16.46 14.39
N LYS A 141 -29.41 15.38 13.72
CA LYS A 141 -29.86 14.16 14.41
C LYS A 141 -28.70 13.45 15.09
N LYS A 142 -28.97 12.74 16.20
CA LYS A 142 -27.97 11.86 16.85
C LYS A 142 -27.34 10.86 15.87
N SER A 143 -28.14 10.32 14.94
CA SER A 143 -27.67 9.43 13.87
C SER A 143 -26.51 9.99 13.04
N GLU A 144 -26.35 11.31 12.97
CA GLU A 144 -25.26 11.96 12.24
C GLU A 144 -23.89 11.74 12.86
N ILE A 145 -23.79 11.26 14.12
CA ILE A 145 -22.52 10.82 14.69
C ILE A 145 -21.86 9.74 13.83
N ARG A 146 -22.66 8.87 13.22
CA ARG A 146 -22.14 7.86 12.29
C ARG A 146 -21.47 8.51 11.09
N ASN A 147 -22.09 9.53 10.51
CA ASN A 147 -21.54 10.24 9.37
C ASN A 147 -20.32 11.06 9.77
N ALA A 148 -20.31 11.68 10.94
CA ALA A 148 -19.14 12.34 11.51
C ALA A 148 -17.92 11.41 11.59
N LEU A 149 -18.11 10.18 12.07
CA LEU A 149 -17.06 9.16 12.11
C LEU A 149 -16.59 8.74 10.70
N VAL A 150 -17.50 8.69 9.72
CA VAL A 150 -17.12 8.43 8.32
C VAL A 150 -16.30 9.59 7.75
N HIS A 151 -16.67 10.85 8.04
CA HIS A 151 -15.91 12.03 7.63
C HIS A 151 -14.51 12.06 8.25
N MET A 152 -14.37 11.67 9.52
CA MET A 152 -13.08 11.53 10.18
C MET A 152 -12.21 10.45 9.50
N GLY A 153 -12.79 9.28 9.23
CA GLY A 153 -12.17 8.22 8.44
C GLY A 153 -10.82 7.72 8.98
N VAL A 154 -10.11 6.96 8.15
CA VAL A 154 -8.85 6.30 8.52
C VAL A 154 -7.75 7.32 8.84
N GLU A 155 -7.77 8.47 8.16
CA GLU A 155 -6.80 9.56 8.36
C GLU A 155 -6.82 10.09 9.81
N MET A 156 -8.00 10.16 10.41
CA MET A 156 -8.18 10.58 11.81
C MET A 156 -8.20 9.39 12.79
N GLY A 157 -7.81 8.20 12.32
CA GLY A 157 -7.73 6.98 13.14
C GLY A 157 -9.05 6.21 13.29
N VAL A 158 -10.12 6.59 12.57
CA VAL A 158 -11.43 5.95 12.66
C VAL A 158 -11.55 4.83 11.61
N PRO A 159 -11.77 3.56 12.03
CA PRO A 159 -11.89 2.46 11.08
C PRO A 159 -13.23 2.51 10.32
N PRO A 160 -13.28 2.01 9.07
CA PRO A 160 -14.53 1.71 8.40
C PRO A 160 -15.37 0.74 9.24
N ILE A 161 -16.67 1.00 9.34
CA ILE A 161 -17.60 0.22 10.16
C ILE A 161 -17.63 -1.27 9.75
N SER A 162 -17.42 -1.57 8.47
CA SER A 162 -17.35 -2.95 7.95
C SER A 162 -16.15 -3.73 8.50
N GLU A 163 -15.03 -3.04 8.69
CA GLU A 163 -13.76 -3.62 9.10
C GLU A 163 -13.61 -3.66 10.63
N PHE A 164 -14.40 -2.85 11.34
CA PHE A 164 -14.44 -2.83 12.80
C PHE A 164 -15.87 -2.89 13.36
N PRO A 165 -16.51 -4.08 13.37
CA PRO A 165 -17.92 -4.23 13.79
C PRO A 165 -18.22 -3.77 15.23
N GLN A 166 -17.20 -3.75 16.10
CA GLN A 166 -17.32 -3.24 17.48
C GLN A 166 -17.79 -1.78 17.52
N LEU A 167 -17.50 -0.99 16.47
CA LEU A 167 -17.95 0.39 16.36
C LEU A 167 -19.48 0.51 16.39
N ASN A 168 -20.21 -0.45 15.80
CA ASN A 168 -21.68 -0.46 15.87
C ASN A 168 -22.19 -0.66 17.30
N SER A 169 -21.48 -1.47 18.09
CA SER A 169 -21.83 -1.70 19.50
C SER A 169 -21.60 -0.44 20.33
N ILE A 170 -20.51 0.29 20.08
CA ILE A 170 -20.18 1.56 20.74
C ILE A 170 -21.26 2.60 20.43
N LEU A 171 -21.60 2.79 19.15
CA LEU A 171 -22.65 3.72 18.72
C LEU A 171 -24.00 3.43 19.41
N LYS A 172 -24.37 2.15 19.48
CA LYS A 172 -25.59 1.70 20.18
C LYS A 172 -25.57 1.99 21.67
N LYS A 173 -24.44 1.71 22.33
CA LYS A 173 -24.26 1.92 23.77
C LYS A 173 -24.42 3.39 24.15
N HIS A 174 -23.91 4.30 23.31
CA HIS A 174 -24.04 5.75 23.51
C HIS A 174 -25.35 6.34 22.99
N GLY A 175 -26.24 5.52 22.41
CA GLY A 175 -27.51 6.00 21.85
C GLY A 175 -27.33 6.90 20.63
N ALA A 176 -26.22 6.78 19.91
CA ALA A 176 -25.89 7.57 18.74
C ALA A 176 -26.69 7.18 17.47
N GLU A 177 -27.60 6.20 17.56
CA GLU A 177 -28.52 5.82 16.48
C GLU A 177 -29.91 6.46 16.64
N GLY A 178 -30.07 7.41 17.57
CA GLY A 178 -31.35 8.08 17.82
C GLY A 178 -31.73 9.09 16.73
N GLU A 179 -33.02 9.40 16.67
CA GLU A 179 -33.58 10.45 15.80
C GLU A 179 -33.67 11.83 16.49
N GLU A 180 -33.28 11.90 17.77
CA GLU A 180 -33.30 13.14 18.54
C GLU A 180 -32.31 14.16 17.96
N GLU A 181 -32.72 15.43 17.93
CA GLU A 181 -31.88 16.52 17.46
C GLU A 181 -30.93 17.00 18.56
N LEU A 182 -29.68 17.23 18.18
CA LEU A 182 -28.60 17.77 19.00
C LEU A 182 -28.19 19.14 18.48
N GLY A 183 -28.01 20.10 19.39
CA GLY A 183 -27.20 21.28 19.09
C GLY A 183 -25.71 20.98 19.13
N GLN A 184 -24.87 21.90 18.64
CA GLN A 184 -23.42 21.74 18.51
C GLN A 184 -22.72 21.21 19.77
N GLY A 185 -22.96 21.81 20.94
CA GLY A 185 -22.33 21.36 22.18
C GLY A 185 -22.76 19.95 22.63
N GLN A 186 -24.01 19.56 22.35
CA GLN A 186 -24.49 18.21 22.66
C GLN A 186 -23.92 17.18 21.68
N PHE A 187 -23.75 17.56 20.42
CA PHE A 187 -23.08 16.75 19.40
C PHE A 187 -21.62 16.52 19.77
N ALA A 188 -20.87 17.57 20.11
CA ALA A 188 -19.47 17.47 20.51
C ALA A 188 -19.29 16.52 21.71
N LEU A 189 -20.13 16.65 22.76
CA LEU A 189 -20.07 15.77 23.91
C LEU A 189 -20.36 14.30 23.56
N LEU A 190 -21.36 14.05 22.71
CA LEU A 190 -21.68 12.68 22.27
C LEU A 190 -20.56 12.09 21.41
N LEU A 191 -20.00 12.87 20.49
CA LEU A 191 -18.88 12.49 19.65
C LEU A 191 -17.64 12.15 20.50
N GLN A 192 -17.34 12.97 21.50
CA GLN A 192 -16.21 12.76 22.41
C GLN A 192 -16.32 11.42 23.14
N ASN A 193 -17.49 11.11 23.71
CA ASN A 193 -17.74 9.85 24.42
C ASN A 193 -17.59 8.63 23.50
N VAL A 194 -18.09 8.73 22.28
CA VAL A 194 -17.97 7.65 21.26
C VAL A 194 -16.52 7.46 20.85
N LEU A 195 -15.77 8.54 20.61
CA LEU A 195 -14.36 8.50 20.22
C LEU A 195 -13.47 7.97 21.34
N GLN A 196 -13.74 8.32 22.59
CA GLN A 196 -12.99 7.82 23.74
C GLN A 196 -13.12 6.30 23.86
N GLU A 197 -14.35 5.76 23.80
CA GLU A 197 -14.55 4.31 23.85
C GLU A 197 -14.03 3.61 22.59
N LEU A 198 -14.07 4.26 21.43
CA LEU A 198 -13.45 3.74 20.21
C LEU A 198 -11.92 3.64 20.36
N ALA A 199 -11.28 4.67 20.92
CA ALA A 199 -9.84 4.66 21.17
C ALA A 199 -9.45 3.53 22.13
N GLU A 200 -10.21 3.33 23.21
CA GLU A 200 -10.00 2.22 24.15
C GLU A 200 -10.19 0.85 23.47
N ALA A 201 -11.26 0.67 22.68
CA ALA A 201 -11.50 -0.57 21.96
C ALA A 201 -10.40 -0.90 20.94
N LEU A 202 -9.86 0.12 20.24
CA LEU A 202 -8.74 -0.03 19.32
C LEU A 202 -7.41 -0.29 20.04
N ALA A 203 -7.22 0.25 21.24
CA ALA A 203 -6.06 -0.04 22.06
C ALA A 203 -6.07 -1.50 22.57
N GLU A 204 -7.25 -2.06 22.86
CA GLU A 204 -7.40 -3.48 23.19
C GLU A 204 -7.22 -4.38 21.96
N LYS A 205 -7.81 -3.98 20.82
CA LYS A 205 -7.73 -4.72 19.57
C LYS A 205 -7.59 -3.77 18.39
N HIS A 206 -6.36 -3.62 17.92
CA HIS A 206 -6.06 -2.78 16.76
C HIS A 206 -6.82 -3.26 15.51
N CYS A 207 -7.21 -2.32 14.67
CA CYS A 207 -7.75 -2.58 13.33
C CYS A 207 -6.65 -2.32 12.30
N VAL A 208 -6.38 -3.29 11.41
CA VAL A 208 -5.37 -3.12 10.36
C VAL A 208 -6.05 -3.18 9.00
N LEU A 209 -5.80 -2.15 8.20
CA LEU A 209 -6.43 -1.94 6.91
C LEU A 209 -5.38 -1.88 5.83
N ILE A 210 -5.51 -2.71 4.80
CA ILE A 210 -4.69 -2.58 3.59
C ILE A 210 -5.13 -1.32 2.87
N GLN A 211 -4.20 -0.39 2.67
CA GLN A 211 -4.43 0.80 1.87
C GLN A 211 -4.16 0.48 0.40
N ASN A 212 -4.97 1.02 -0.50
CA ASN A 212 -4.75 0.89 -1.95
C ASN A 212 -3.61 1.81 -2.45
N ILE A 213 -2.55 1.91 -1.67
CA ILE A 213 -1.40 2.77 -1.93
C ILE A 213 -0.27 1.88 -2.46
N LYS A 214 0.21 2.20 -3.65
CA LYS A 214 1.41 1.61 -4.22
C LYS A 214 2.63 2.42 -3.80
N ILE A 215 3.75 1.71 -3.66
CA ILE A 215 5.00 2.29 -3.18
C ILE A 215 6.05 2.11 -4.28
N GLY A 216 6.51 3.22 -4.83
CA GLY A 216 7.69 3.27 -5.67
C GLY A 216 8.92 3.42 -4.78
N ASN A 217 9.72 2.36 -4.62
CA ASN A 217 10.95 2.37 -3.81
C ASN A 217 12.22 2.07 -4.62
N GLY A 218 12.13 2.03 -5.96
CA GLY A 218 13.26 1.78 -6.85
C GLY A 218 13.75 0.32 -6.93
N SER A 219 13.22 -0.60 -6.12
CA SER A 219 13.70 -1.99 -6.07
C SER A 219 13.52 -2.75 -7.40
N LYS A 220 12.38 -2.57 -8.09
CA LYS A 220 12.13 -3.10 -9.43
C LYS A 220 13.09 -2.53 -10.48
N LEU A 221 13.39 -1.23 -10.38
CA LEU A 221 14.35 -0.57 -11.27
C LEU A 221 15.75 -1.12 -11.07
N ARG A 222 16.18 -1.37 -9.82
CA ARG A 222 17.48 -2.01 -9.56
C ARG A 222 17.58 -3.40 -10.16
N LYS A 223 16.52 -4.20 -10.07
CA LYS A 223 16.48 -5.53 -10.72
C LYS A 223 16.60 -5.43 -12.23
N LEU A 224 15.86 -4.49 -12.83
CA LEU A 224 15.91 -4.24 -14.26
C LEU A 224 17.31 -3.80 -14.70
N LEU A 225 17.92 -2.86 -13.99
CA LEU A 225 19.27 -2.35 -14.25
C LEU A 225 20.36 -3.42 -14.08
N ALA A 226 20.15 -4.39 -13.20
CA ALA A 226 21.05 -5.53 -13.02
C ALA A 226 20.97 -6.55 -14.17
N ASP A 227 19.88 -6.58 -14.94
CA ASP A 227 19.69 -7.46 -16.10
C ASP A 227 19.82 -6.69 -17.43
N VAL A 228 21.00 -6.77 -18.03
CA VAL A 228 21.32 -6.14 -19.33
C VAL A 228 20.33 -6.55 -20.44
N LYS A 229 19.75 -7.76 -20.38
CA LYS A 229 18.75 -8.17 -21.39
C LYS A 229 17.45 -7.41 -21.23
N GLN A 230 17.02 -7.15 -19.99
CA GLN A 230 15.82 -6.36 -19.72
C GLN A 230 16.01 -4.91 -20.14
N VAL A 231 17.16 -4.31 -19.84
CA VAL A 231 17.48 -2.95 -20.32
C VAL A 231 17.43 -2.90 -21.85
N ASN A 232 18.03 -3.87 -22.54
CA ASN A 232 17.98 -3.92 -24.01
C ASN A 232 16.57 -4.05 -24.58
N ASN A 233 15.69 -4.81 -23.92
CA ASN A 233 14.28 -4.92 -24.31
C ASN A 233 13.56 -3.57 -24.17
N VAL A 234 13.85 -2.80 -23.11
CA VAL A 234 13.33 -1.43 -22.95
C VAL A 234 13.79 -0.54 -24.11
N ILE A 235 15.08 -0.59 -24.48
CA ILE A 235 15.61 0.16 -25.63
C ILE A 235 14.88 -0.24 -26.94
N GLU A 236 14.65 -1.52 -27.15
CA GLU A 236 13.94 -2.01 -28.33
C GLU A 236 12.49 -1.51 -28.39
N LYS A 237 11.77 -1.50 -27.25
CA LYS A 237 10.42 -0.93 -27.16
C LYS A 237 10.41 0.57 -27.46
N ILE A 238 11.36 1.33 -26.90
CA ILE A 238 11.53 2.76 -27.15
C ILE A 238 11.76 3.03 -28.65
N LEU A 239 12.63 2.24 -29.30
CA LEU A 239 12.91 2.34 -30.74
C LEU A 239 11.71 1.95 -31.62
N GLN A 240 10.87 1.02 -31.16
CA GLN A 240 9.64 0.65 -31.87
C GLN A 240 8.60 1.78 -31.80
N GLU A 241 8.40 2.41 -30.64
CA GLU A 241 7.49 3.55 -30.49
C GLU A 241 7.92 4.76 -31.35
N LYS A 242 9.23 5.01 -31.42
CA LYS A 242 9.83 6.03 -32.30
C LYS A 242 9.40 5.91 -33.76
N ASN A 243 9.16 4.69 -34.27
CA ASN A 243 8.82 4.46 -35.67
C ASN A 243 7.33 4.72 -35.99
N GLY A 244 6.49 4.91 -34.97
CA GLY A 244 5.05 5.17 -35.12
C GLY A 244 4.66 6.66 -35.11
N GLU A 245 5.42 7.51 -34.42
CA GLU A 245 5.14 8.95 -34.26
C GLU A 245 6.09 9.82 -35.13
N LYS A 246 5.53 10.69 -35.98
CA LYS A 246 6.31 11.70 -36.71
C LYS A 246 6.75 12.82 -35.76
N HIS A 247 7.83 12.65 -35.01
CA HIS A 247 8.41 13.79 -34.27
C HIS A 247 9.93 13.87 -34.30
N SER A 248 10.39 15.08 -34.59
CA SER A 248 11.73 15.64 -34.39
C SER A 248 12.04 15.88 -32.90
N SER A 249 11.59 14.99 -32.02
CA SER A 249 11.79 15.14 -30.57
C SER A 249 13.21 14.77 -30.16
N ARG A 250 13.67 15.36 -29.06
CA ARG A 250 14.99 15.06 -28.49
C ARG A 250 14.97 13.69 -27.81
N ILE A 251 16.14 13.08 -27.60
CA ILE A 251 16.24 11.74 -26.98
C ILE A 251 15.55 11.72 -25.61
N VAL A 252 15.82 12.74 -24.79
CA VAL A 252 15.31 12.82 -23.42
C VAL A 252 13.79 12.91 -23.41
N GLU A 253 13.20 13.71 -24.29
CA GLU A 253 11.74 13.84 -24.44
C GLU A 253 11.09 12.51 -24.89
N LEU A 254 11.78 11.77 -25.76
CA LEU A 254 11.33 10.46 -26.23
C LEU A 254 11.41 9.38 -25.13
N VAL A 255 12.46 9.41 -24.32
CA VAL A 255 12.56 8.52 -23.15
C VAL A 255 11.55 8.90 -22.09
N GLN A 256 11.35 10.21 -21.85
CA GLN A 256 10.36 10.71 -20.90
C GLN A 256 8.95 10.25 -21.29
N SER A 257 8.51 10.50 -22.52
CA SER A 257 7.17 10.11 -22.97
C SER A 257 6.95 8.60 -22.92
N PHE A 258 7.99 7.80 -23.23
CA PHE A 258 7.94 6.34 -23.10
C PHE A 258 7.77 5.91 -21.63
N LEU A 259 8.54 6.49 -20.71
CA LEU A 259 8.47 6.16 -19.28
C LEU A 259 7.18 6.65 -18.63
N GLU A 260 6.62 7.78 -19.05
CA GLU A 260 5.32 8.25 -18.58
C GLU A 260 4.20 7.28 -18.99
N LYS A 261 4.26 6.70 -20.20
CA LYS A 261 3.27 5.74 -20.72
C LYS A 261 3.45 4.32 -20.16
N ASN A 262 4.69 3.84 -20.06
CA ASN A 262 5.01 2.43 -19.77
C ASN A 262 5.72 2.22 -18.42
N GLY A 263 5.97 3.28 -17.67
CA GLY A 263 6.80 3.25 -16.45
C GLY A 263 6.33 2.27 -15.38
N LEU A 264 5.00 2.08 -15.27
CA LEU A 264 4.39 1.12 -14.34
C LEU A 264 4.94 -0.31 -14.52
N GLU A 265 5.22 -0.74 -15.76
CA GLU A 265 5.80 -2.07 -16.05
C GLU A 265 7.16 -2.25 -15.35
N PHE A 266 7.91 -1.16 -15.24
CA PHE A 266 9.28 -1.13 -14.72
C PHE A 266 9.33 -0.74 -13.24
N GLY A 267 8.18 -0.51 -12.61
CA GLY A 267 8.07 -0.07 -11.22
C GLY A 267 8.25 1.43 -11.01
N LEU A 268 8.11 2.24 -12.06
CA LEU A 268 7.98 3.68 -11.93
C LEU A 268 6.52 4.04 -11.59
N PRO A 269 6.31 5.03 -10.71
CA PRO A 269 4.99 5.58 -10.46
C PRO A 269 4.47 6.34 -11.71
N PRO A 270 3.14 6.43 -11.91
CA PRO A 270 2.55 7.27 -12.96
C PRO A 270 2.92 8.74 -12.71
N SER A 271 3.39 9.45 -13.73
CA SER A 271 3.90 10.83 -13.60
C SER A 271 2.86 11.81 -13.02
N GLU A 272 1.58 11.58 -13.28
CA GLU A 272 0.46 12.42 -12.85
C GLU A 272 -0.16 11.98 -11.51
N ALA A 273 0.42 10.98 -10.82
CA ALA A 273 -0.24 10.38 -9.65
C ALA A 273 -0.36 11.33 -8.46
N ASN A 274 0.66 12.15 -8.19
CA ASN A 274 0.61 13.24 -7.21
C ASN A 274 1.80 14.20 -7.39
N GLU A 275 1.82 15.27 -6.61
CA GLU A 275 2.88 16.28 -6.63
C GLU A 275 4.27 15.70 -6.34
N GLY A 276 4.39 14.77 -5.39
CA GLY A 276 5.66 14.12 -5.06
C GLY A 276 6.23 13.33 -6.24
N VAL A 277 5.38 12.63 -6.99
CA VAL A 277 5.80 11.92 -8.20
C VAL A 277 6.14 12.90 -9.34
N ALA A 278 5.37 13.97 -9.52
CA ALA A 278 5.69 14.99 -10.52
C ALA A 278 7.07 15.64 -10.25
N LEU A 279 7.39 15.91 -8.99
CA LEU A 279 8.70 16.43 -8.58
C LEU A 279 9.83 15.44 -8.87
N LEU A 280 9.61 14.14 -8.64
CA LEU A 280 10.58 13.09 -8.98
C LEU A 280 10.92 13.11 -10.48
N TYR A 281 9.91 13.11 -11.35
CA TYR A 281 10.13 13.16 -12.80
C TYR A 281 10.87 14.44 -13.20
N ASN A 282 10.42 15.59 -12.68
CA ASN A 282 11.06 16.87 -12.97
C ASN A 282 12.55 16.88 -12.58
N LEU A 283 12.89 16.35 -11.40
CA LEU A 283 14.28 16.29 -10.92
C LEU A 283 15.16 15.38 -11.79
N VAL A 284 14.65 14.21 -12.19
CA VAL A 284 15.42 13.29 -13.04
C VAL A 284 15.69 13.90 -14.40
N PHE A 285 14.66 14.48 -15.04
CA PHE A 285 14.77 14.97 -16.41
C PHE A 285 15.42 16.37 -16.51
N SER A 286 15.29 17.23 -15.50
CA SER A 286 15.99 18.53 -15.46
C SER A 286 17.51 18.37 -15.45
N ASP A 287 18.00 17.32 -14.78
CA ASP A 287 19.42 17.05 -14.61
C ASP A 287 20.03 16.24 -15.77
N THR A 288 19.24 15.93 -16.81
CA THR A 288 19.74 15.21 -18.00
C THR A 288 20.08 16.17 -19.13
N GLU A 289 21.31 16.07 -19.64
CA GLU A 289 21.79 16.95 -20.71
C GLU A 289 21.03 16.71 -22.03
N ASN A 290 20.24 17.69 -22.43
CA ASN A 290 19.34 17.60 -23.59
C ASN A 290 20.03 18.09 -24.90
N LYS A 291 21.13 17.45 -25.31
CA LYS A 291 22.03 18.00 -26.35
C LYS A 291 21.78 17.54 -27.80
N LYS A 292 21.07 16.43 -28.07
CA LYS A 292 20.94 15.87 -29.44
C LYS A 292 19.51 15.44 -29.82
N THR A 293 19.22 15.50 -31.13
CA THR A 293 17.92 15.10 -31.70
C THR A 293 17.82 13.57 -31.83
N ALA A 294 16.63 12.99 -31.62
CA ALA A 294 16.48 11.52 -31.67
C ALA A 294 16.84 10.91 -33.05
N SER A 295 16.90 11.70 -34.12
CA SER A 295 17.28 11.25 -35.47
C SER A 295 18.78 10.98 -35.67
N GLU A 296 19.66 11.49 -34.82
CA GLU A 296 21.13 11.44 -35.00
C GLU A 296 21.84 10.43 -34.08
N VAL A 297 21.07 9.63 -33.35
CA VAL A 297 21.54 8.95 -32.14
C VAL A 297 21.71 7.46 -32.38
N ASP A 298 22.93 6.99 -32.10
CA ASP A 298 23.29 5.58 -32.15
C ASP A 298 22.62 4.80 -31.00
N ARG A 299 22.36 3.51 -31.20
CA ARG A 299 21.72 2.64 -30.21
C ARG A 299 22.48 2.65 -28.88
N ASP A 300 23.80 2.71 -28.95
CA ASP A 300 24.69 2.71 -27.78
C ASP A 300 24.55 4.01 -26.97
N GLU A 301 24.33 5.15 -27.62
CA GLU A 301 24.09 6.43 -26.94
C GLU A 301 22.70 6.43 -26.27
N LEU A 302 21.67 5.91 -26.94
CA LEU A 302 20.34 5.71 -26.34
C LEU A 302 20.40 4.77 -25.13
N PHE A 303 21.19 3.70 -25.21
CA PHE A 303 21.39 2.77 -24.10
C PHE A 303 22.00 3.47 -22.88
N ILE A 304 23.04 4.28 -23.08
CA ILE A 304 23.69 5.04 -22.00
C ILE A 304 22.67 6.01 -21.36
N THR A 305 21.96 6.80 -22.17
CA THR A 305 21.00 7.78 -21.66
C THR A 305 19.86 7.14 -20.87
N VAL A 306 19.25 6.06 -21.39
CA VAL A 306 18.17 5.36 -20.68
C VAL A 306 18.70 4.76 -19.38
N LYS A 307 19.89 4.16 -19.40
CA LYS A 307 20.49 3.59 -18.20
C LYS A 307 20.74 4.66 -17.13
N GLU A 308 21.31 5.81 -17.49
CA GLU A 308 21.55 6.93 -16.57
C GLU A 308 20.24 7.47 -15.98
N ILE A 309 19.19 7.62 -16.78
CA ILE A 309 17.86 8.06 -16.32
C ILE A 309 17.28 7.06 -15.32
N LEU A 310 17.29 5.77 -15.64
CA LEU A 310 16.76 4.72 -14.77
C LEU A 310 17.59 4.58 -13.48
N GLU A 311 18.91 4.76 -13.54
CA GLU A 311 19.79 4.79 -12.36
C GLU A 311 19.43 5.95 -11.42
N LYS A 312 19.22 7.16 -11.97
CA LYS A 312 18.77 8.32 -11.18
C LYS A 312 17.42 8.08 -10.52
N PHE A 313 16.44 7.52 -11.25
CA PHE A 313 15.15 7.15 -10.66
C PHE A 313 15.33 6.15 -9.52
N ALA A 314 16.16 5.12 -9.70
CA ALA A 314 16.41 4.13 -8.66
C ALA A 314 17.03 4.77 -7.41
N GLU A 315 18.03 5.63 -7.57
CA GLU A 315 18.69 6.31 -6.45
C GLU A 315 17.75 7.24 -5.67
N LEU A 316 16.94 8.04 -6.38
CA LEU A 316 15.99 8.95 -5.75
C LEU A 316 14.87 8.20 -5.03
N LEU A 317 14.35 7.12 -5.62
CA LEU A 317 13.31 6.30 -5.01
C LEU A 317 13.83 5.45 -3.83
N GLU A 318 15.11 5.06 -3.84
CA GLU A 318 15.77 4.41 -2.70
C GLU A 318 15.96 5.39 -1.54
N ALA A 319 16.36 6.63 -1.83
CA ALA A 319 16.57 7.68 -0.83
C ALA A 319 15.24 8.21 -0.26
N SER A 320 14.23 8.36 -1.12
CA SER A 320 12.92 8.88 -0.77
C SER A 320 11.84 8.14 -1.58
N PRO A 321 11.31 7.01 -1.05
CA PRO A 321 10.20 6.30 -1.67
C PRO A 321 8.99 7.21 -1.85
N VAL A 322 8.25 6.99 -2.92
CA VAL A 322 7.01 7.73 -3.22
C VAL A 322 5.79 6.82 -3.07
N TYR A 323 4.73 7.39 -2.51
CA TYR A 323 3.46 6.73 -2.27
C TYR A 323 2.44 7.31 -3.23
N TYR A 324 1.68 6.46 -3.90
CA TYR A 324 0.64 6.90 -4.82
C TYR A 324 -0.55 5.95 -4.81
N ASP A 325 -1.74 6.51 -4.91
CA ASP A 325 -2.96 5.75 -5.12
C ASP A 325 -3.05 5.35 -6.59
N LEU A 326 -3.63 4.19 -6.88
CA LEU A 326 -3.98 3.79 -8.25
C LEU A 326 -5.29 4.44 -8.73
N GLY A 327 -5.94 5.23 -7.87
CA GLY A 327 -7.27 5.78 -8.12
C GLY A 327 -8.35 4.71 -7.88
N ASN A 328 -9.51 5.17 -7.42
CA ASN A 328 -10.74 4.37 -7.40
C ASN A 328 -11.37 4.28 -8.79
#